data_AF-A0A6A0AZD4-F1
#
_entry.id   AF-A0A6A0AZD4-F1
#
_cell.length_a   1.000
_cell.length_b   1.000
_cell.length_c   1.000
_cell.angle_alpha   90.00
_cell.angle_beta   90.00
_cell.angle_gamma   90.00
#
_symmetry.space_group_name_H-M   'P 1'
#
loop_
_entity.id
_entity.type
_entity.pdbx_description
1 polymer ?
#
loop_
_entity_poly.entity_id
_entity_poly.type
_entity_poly.pdbx_seq_one_letter_code
_entity_poly.pdbx_strand_id
1 'polypeptide(L)'
;MRLRTGHGLKGDRHYDWAMLDIHPDDAPDTHESGHATVLVRRHRCTRELSFCRCHSATPVTLADLVDVVCCRWHVEEDFQLAKGVCGLDQGQTTCGNSWMRWTLVSMLAAAVLAITRARTTTAPTTSSALVPASGRALLRLLRITALPQPRRDRDHLLLWSTWRRHHQHQAAEAHRRWNDITAATT
;
A
#
# COMPACT_ATOMS: atom_id res chain seq x y z
N MET A 1 -16.45 11.80 -21.82
CA MET A 1 -17.61 11.61 -20.92
C MET A 1 -17.25 12.01 -19.50
N ARG A 2 -18.15 12.63 -18.75
CA ARG A 2 -17.92 12.96 -17.33
C ARG A 2 -18.32 11.78 -16.46
N LEU A 3 -17.40 11.30 -15.62
CA LEU A 3 -17.64 10.16 -14.74
C LEU A 3 -17.22 10.48 -13.31
N ARG A 4 -17.89 9.86 -12.34
CA ARG A 4 -17.47 9.85 -10.95
C ARG A 4 -16.33 8.85 -10.80
N THR A 5 -15.32 9.20 -10.02
CA THR A 5 -14.04 8.48 -9.95
C THR A 5 -13.72 8.03 -8.52
N GLY A 6 -14.53 8.45 -7.54
CA GLY A 6 -14.42 8.03 -6.14
C GLY A 6 -15.09 9.03 -5.20
N HIS A 7 -15.35 8.59 -3.97
CA HIS A 7 -15.84 9.43 -2.88
C HIS A 7 -14.70 9.69 -1.90
N GLY A 8 -14.30 10.95 -1.74
CA GLY A 8 -13.28 11.34 -0.76
C GLY A 8 -13.87 12.15 0.38
N LEU A 9 -13.03 12.50 1.37
CA LEU A 9 -13.40 13.39 2.49
C LEU A 9 -13.95 14.77 2.05
N LYS A 10 -13.66 15.19 0.80
CA LYS A 10 -14.15 16.44 0.19
C LYS A 10 -15.34 16.21 -0.76
N GLY A 11 -15.97 15.05 -0.71
CA GLY A 11 -17.06 14.65 -1.59
C GLY A 11 -16.62 13.91 -2.85
N ASP A 12 -17.55 13.78 -3.79
CA ASP A 12 -17.37 13.03 -5.03
C ASP A 12 -16.37 13.70 -5.97
N ARG A 13 -15.36 12.94 -6.38
CA ARG A 13 -14.38 13.38 -7.38
C ARG A 13 -14.92 13.06 -8.77
N HIS A 14 -14.99 14.08 -9.63
CA HIS A 14 -15.39 13.95 -11.03
C HIS A 14 -14.27 14.38 -11.96
N TYR A 15 -14.04 13.59 -12.99
CA TYR A 15 -13.10 13.89 -14.06
C TYR A 15 -13.77 13.70 -15.43
N ASP A 16 -13.20 14.34 -16.45
CA ASP A 16 -13.58 14.07 -17.83
C ASP A 16 -12.69 12.95 -18.36
N TRP A 17 -13.30 11.95 -18.97
CA TRP A 17 -12.65 10.75 -19.45
C TRP A 17 -12.85 10.56 -20.95
N ALA A 18 -11.85 9.99 -21.60
CA ALA A 18 -11.95 9.48 -22.97
C ALA A 18 -11.25 8.12 -23.04
N MET A 19 -11.76 7.27 -23.94
CA MET A 19 -11.20 5.97 -24.28
C MET A 19 -10.77 6.02 -25.73
N LEU A 20 -9.55 5.62 -26.01
CA LEU A 20 -9.00 5.58 -27.36
C LEU A 20 -8.51 4.16 -27.60
N ASP A 21 -9.02 3.49 -28.63
CA ASP A 21 -8.49 2.21 -29.06
C ASP A 21 -7.09 2.43 -29.65
N ILE A 22 -6.15 1.57 -29.29
CA ILE A 22 -4.78 1.59 -29.81
C ILE A 22 -4.43 0.23 -30.38
N HIS A 23 -3.62 0.24 -31.43
CA HIS A 23 -2.99 -0.98 -31.93
C HIS A 23 -1.56 -1.02 -31.39
N PRO A 24 -1.21 -2.00 -30.54
CA PRO A 24 0.13 -2.10 -30.00
C PRO A 24 1.10 -2.50 -31.13
N ASP A 25 2.08 -1.65 -31.39
CA ASP A 25 3.16 -1.85 -32.37
C ASP A 25 4.37 -2.59 -31.77
N ASP A 26 4.37 -2.77 -30.45
CA ASP A 26 5.43 -3.35 -29.63
C ASP A 26 5.08 -4.74 -29.05
N ALA A 27 3.91 -5.29 -29.40
CA ALA A 27 3.48 -6.58 -28.87
C ALA A 27 4.22 -7.74 -29.55
N PRO A 28 4.83 -8.67 -28.79
CA PRO A 28 5.44 -9.87 -29.37
C PRO A 28 4.39 -10.72 -30.10
N ASP A 29 4.77 -11.45 -31.15
CA ASP A 29 3.84 -12.28 -31.95
C ASP A 29 3.10 -13.35 -31.14
N THR A 30 3.59 -13.68 -29.94
CA THR A 30 2.96 -14.62 -29.00
C THR A 30 1.89 -13.98 -28.11
N HIS A 31 1.65 -12.68 -28.22
CA HIS A 31 0.69 -11.98 -27.39
C HIS A 31 -0.74 -12.35 -27.79
N GLU A 32 -1.55 -12.78 -26.84
CA GLU A 32 -2.95 -13.11 -27.10
C GLU A 32 -3.69 -11.91 -27.68
N SER A 33 -4.55 -12.18 -28.67
CA SER A 33 -5.41 -11.15 -29.26
C SER A 33 -6.32 -10.56 -28.20
N GLY A 34 -6.39 -9.23 -28.16
CA GLY A 34 -7.18 -8.50 -27.18
C GLY A 34 -7.41 -7.05 -27.60
N HIS A 35 -8.03 -6.29 -26.71
CA HIS A 35 -8.38 -4.89 -26.93
C HIS A 35 -7.42 -4.04 -26.12
N ALA A 36 -6.56 -3.29 -26.80
CA ALA A 36 -5.67 -2.33 -26.17
C ALA A 36 -6.28 -0.94 -26.28
N THR A 37 -6.36 -0.23 -25.16
CA THR A 37 -6.92 1.12 -25.09
C THR A 37 -6.01 2.04 -24.29
N VAL A 38 -6.10 3.34 -24.58
CA VAL A 38 -5.56 4.41 -23.74
C VAL A 38 -6.71 5.17 -23.13
N LEU A 39 -6.80 5.13 -21.80
CA LEU A 39 -7.65 6.02 -21.04
C LEU A 39 -6.97 7.37 -20.86
N VAL A 40 -7.70 8.42 -21.24
CA VAL A 40 -7.31 9.81 -21.00
C VAL A 40 -8.21 10.37 -19.90
N ARG A 41 -7.59 10.77 -18.79
CA ARG A 41 -8.26 11.50 -17.70
C ARG A 41 -7.87 12.95 -17.76
N ARG A 42 -8.85 13.85 -17.74
CA ARG A 42 -8.63 15.29 -17.68
C ARG A 42 -9.10 15.88 -16.36
N HIS A 43 -8.20 16.59 -15.68
CA HIS A 43 -8.52 17.36 -14.49
C HIS A 43 -9.39 18.57 -14.85
N ARG A 44 -10.49 18.79 -14.12
CA ARG A 44 -11.51 19.78 -14.51
C ARG A 44 -11.03 21.22 -14.45
N CYS A 45 -10.30 21.60 -13.40
CA CYS A 45 -9.84 22.98 -13.20
C CYS A 45 -8.51 23.25 -13.94
N THR A 46 -7.47 22.46 -13.65
CA THR A 46 -6.14 22.63 -14.24
C THR A 46 -6.04 22.19 -15.71
N ARG A 47 -7.03 21.46 -16.22
CA ARG A 47 -7.04 20.84 -17.56
C ARG A 47 -5.91 19.86 -17.83
N GLU A 48 -5.15 19.49 -16.80
CA GLU A 48 -4.06 18.51 -16.88
C GLU A 48 -4.59 17.13 -17.33
N LEU A 49 -3.80 16.46 -18.16
CA LEU A 49 -4.12 15.15 -18.70
C LEU A 49 -3.27 14.07 -18.03
N SER A 50 -3.89 12.94 -17.73
CA SER A 50 -3.20 11.72 -17.29
C SER A 50 -3.61 10.57 -18.20
N PHE A 51 -2.66 9.71 -18.55
CA PHE A 51 -2.84 8.61 -19.48
C PHE A 51 -2.66 7.27 -18.76
N CYS A 52 -3.49 6.29 -19.09
CA CYS A 52 -3.35 4.92 -18.61
C CYS A 52 -3.55 3.96 -19.78
N ARG A 53 -2.56 3.10 -20.05
CA ARG A 53 -2.69 2.02 -21.03
C ARG A 53 -3.42 0.86 -20.36
N CYS A 54 -4.47 0.37 -21.02
CA CYS A 54 -5.32 -0.71 -20.54
C CYS A 54 -5.37 -1.80 -21.61
N HIS A 55 -5.48 -3.05 -21.16
CA HIS A 55 -5.64 -4.20 -22.03
C HIS A 55 -6.73 -5.11 -21.47
N SER A 56 -7.64 -5.60 -22.32
CA SER A 56 -8.67 -6.55 -21.96
C SER A 56 -8.83 -7.64 -23.02
N ALA A 57 -9.04 -8.89 -22.57
CA ALA A 57 -9.29 -10.00 -23.50
C ALA A 57 -10.62 -9.81 -24.26
N THR A 58 -11.63 -9.26 -23.59
CA THR A 58 -12.94 -8.95 -24.18
C THR A 58 -13.18 -7.44 -24.30
N PRO A 59 -14.11 -7.00 -25.15
CA PRO A 59 -14.55 -5.60 -25.15
C PRO A 59 -15.08 -5.20 -23.77
N VAL A 60 -14.64 -4.05 -23.26
CA VAL A 60 -15.05 -3.51 -21.96
C VAL A 60 -15.49 -2.06 -22.12
N THR A 61 -16.35 -1.59 -21.22
CA THR A 61 -16.85 -0.22 -21.31
C THR A 61 -15.86 0.78 -20.69
N LEU A 62 -16.00 2.06 -21.05
CA LEU A 62 -15.27 3.15 -20.38
C LEU A 62 -15.53 3.16 -18.88
N ALA A 63 -16.75 2.84 -18.43
CA ALA A 63 -17.10 2.80 -17.02
C ALA A 63 -16.32 1.70 -16.29
N ASP A 64 -16.25 0.49 -16.86
CA ASP A 64 -15.52 -0.63 -16.28
C ASP A 64 -14.02 -0.32 -16.12
N LEU A 65 -13.42 0.26 -17.18
CA LEU A 65 -12.01 0.64 -17.13
C LEU A 65 -11.75 1.78 -16.14
N VAL A 66 -12.67 2.75 -16.04
CA VAL A 66 -12.57 3.81 -15.04
C VAL A 66 -12.61 3.19 -13.65
N ASP A 67 -13.57 2.33 -13.34
CA ASP A 67 -13.68 1.69 -12.03
C ASP A 67 -12.38 0.94 -11.65
N VAL A 68 -11.79 0.16 -12.57
CA VAL A 68 -10.52 -0.53 -12.35
C VAL A 68 -9.35 0.45 -12.12
N VAL A 69 -9.24 1.50 -12.94
CA VAL A 69 -8.18 2.51 -12.77
C VAL A 69 -8.36 3.29 -11.46
N CYS A 70 -9.60 3.52 -11.03
CA CYS A 70 -9.92 4.16 -9.75
C CYS A 70 -9.52 3.29 -8.57
N CYS A 71 -9.64 1.96 -8.66
CA CYS A 71 -9.18 1.05 -7.61
C CYS A 71 -7.70 1.21 -7.28
N ARG A 72 -6.88 1.67 -8.22
CA ARG A 72 -5.46 2.00 -7.97
C ARG A 72 -5.28 3.07 -6.89
N TRP A 73 -6.24 3.96 -6.68
CA TRP A 73 -6.15 4.92 -5.58
C TRP A 73 -6.35 4.28 -4.21
N HIS A 74 -7.24 3.30 -4.11
CA HIS A 74 -7.41 2.54 -2.87
C HIS A 74 -6.11 1.82 -2.50
N VAL A 75 -5.32 1.38 -3.48
CA VAL A 75 -4.00 0.77 -3.22
C VAL A 75 -3.08 1.73 -2.46
N GLU A 76 -3.02 3.02 -2.82
CA GLU A 76 -2.21 3.99 -2.07
C GLU A 76 -2.76 4.21 -0.66
N GLU A 77 -4.09 4.31 -0.50
CA GLU A 77 -4.71 4.43 0.81
C GLU A 77 -4.44 3.20 1.70
N ASP A 78 -4.48 2.00 1.12
CA ASP A 78 -4.13 0.73 1.77
C ASP A 78 -2.66 0.69 2.16
N PHE A 79 -1.74 1.16 1.30
CA PHE A 79 -0.33 1.28 1.62
C PHE A 79 -0.09 2.26 2.78
N GLN A 80 -0.77 3.41 2.78
CA GLN A 80 -0.67 4.38 3.87
C GLN A 80 -1.21 3.80 5.18
N LEU A 81 -2.32 3.06 5.14
CA LEU A 81 -2.86 2.35 6.29
C LEU A 81 -1.88 1.28 6.79
N ALA A 82 -1.32 0.47 5.89
CA ALA A 82 -0.37 -0.58 6.23
C ALA A 82 0.91 -0.01 6.88
N LYS A 83 1.41 1.14 6.40
CA LYS A 83 2.50 1.87 7.07
C LYS A 83 2.07 2.37 8.45
N GLY A 84 0.96 3.10 8.53
CA GLY A 84 0.53 3.77 9.76
C GLY A 84 0.01 2.84 10.87
N VAL A 85 -0.47 1.63 10.53
CA VAL A 85 -1.03 0.66 11.47
C VAL A 85 -0.11 -0.56 11.63
N CYS A 86 0.29 -1.18 10.52
CA CYS A 86 1.06 -2.42 10.54
C CYS A 86 2.58 -2.20 10.51
N GLY A 87 3.05 -0.97 10.32
CA GLY A 87 4.48 -0.64 10.32
C GLY A 87 5.21 -1.12 9.07
N LEU A 88 4.54 -1.16 7.90
CA LEU A 88 5.12 -1.65 6.65
C LEU A 88 6.48 -0.99 6.31
N ASP A 89 6.66 0.28 6.66
CA ASP A 89 7.87 1.09 6.45
C ASP A 89 8.87 1.07 7.63
N GLN A 90 8.59 0.32 8.69
CA GLN A 90 9.43 0.24 9.89
C GLN A 90 10.45 -0.91 9.85
N GLY A 91 10.46 -1.69 8.76
CA GLY A 91 11.37 -2.81 8.57
C GLY A 91 12.77 -2.38 8.17
N GLN A 92 13.76 -3.20 8.49
CA GLN A 92 15.12 -2.99 7.98
C GLN A 92 15.20 -3.36 6.49
N THR A 93 15.66 -2.42 5.67
CA THR A 93 15.84 -2.61 4.21
C THR A 93 17.27 -3.01 3.82
N THR A 94 18.17 -3.18 4.80
CA THR A 94 19.60 -3.42 4.57
C THR A 94 19.91 -4.81 4.00
N CYS A 95 19.02 -5.78 4.17
CA CYS A 95 19.17 -7.14 3.66
C CYS A 95 17.85 -7.62 3.06
N GLY A 96 17.90 -8.22 1.87
CA GLY A 96 16.71 -8.72 1.16
C GLY A 96 15.86 -9.66 2.02
N ASN A 97 16.48 -10.55 2.80
CA ASN A 97 15.75 -11.44 3.70
C ASN A 97 15.02 -10.70 4.83
N SER A 98 15.66 -9.69 5.43
CA SER A 98 15.04 -8.88 6.49
C SER A 98 13.86 -8.09 5.94
N TRP A 99 14.08 -7.43 4.81
CA TRP A 99 13.06 -6.67 4.09
C TRP A 99 11.86 -7.53 3.71
N MET A 100 12.10 -8.71 3.10
CA MET A 100 11.03 -9.60 2.64
C MET A 100 10.24 -10.18 3.80
N ARG A 101 10.90 -10.63 4.88
CA ARG A 101 10.21 -11.17 6.08
C ARG A 101 9.35 -10.10 6.74
N TRP A 102 9.87 -8.88 6.89
CA TRP A 102 9.11 -7.78 7.50
C TRP A 102 7.92 -7.36 6.64
N THR A 103 8.15 -7.19 5.34
CA THR A 103 7.11 -6.82 4.37
C THR A 103 5.98 -7.85 4.38
N LEU A 104 6.32 -9.15 4.34
CA LEU A 104 5.35 -10.23 4.38
C LEU A 104 4.51 -10.19 5.66
N VAL A 105 5.14 -10.10 6.84
CA VAL A 105 4.42 -10.05 8.12
C VAL A 105 3.53 -8.81 8.22
N SER A 106 4.01 -7.66 7.78
CA SER A 106 3.25 -6.40 7.78
C SER A 106 2.02 -6.47 6.85
N MET A 107 2.20 -7.07 5.67
CA MET A 107 1.11 -7.24 4.71
C MET A 107 0.10 -8.29 5.15
N LEU A 108 0.55 -9.39 5.76
CA LEU A 108 -0.32 -10.37 6.38
C LEU A 108 -1.16 -9.74 7.50
N ALA A 109 -0.55 -8.94 8.37
CA ALA A 109 -1.27 -8.22 9.41
C ALA A 109 -2.32 -7.26 8.80
N ALA A 110 -1.96 -6.49 7.77
CA ALA A 110 -2.91 -5.61 7.08
C ALA A 110 -4.10 -6.37 6.49
N ALA A 111 -3.86 -7.52 5.84
CA ALA A 111 -4.91 -8.37 5.29
C ALA A 111 -5.84 -8.91 6.39
N VAL A 112 -5.28 -9.41 7.50
CA VAL A 112 -6.07 -9.89 8.65
C VAL A 112 -6.95 -8.78 9.21
N LEU A 113 -6.41 -7.57 9.37
CA LEU A 113 -7.18 -6.41 9.88
C LEU A 113 -8.29 -6.00 8.90
N ALA A 114 -8.01 -5.97 7.60
CA ALA A 114 -8.99 -5.66 6.56
C ALA A 114 -10.15 -6.67 6.56
N ILE A 115 -9.85 -7.97 6.60
CA ILE A 115 -10.85 -9.05 6.68
C ILE A 115 -11.66 -8.94 7.98
N THR A 116 -10.99 -8.68 9.12
CA THR A 116 -11.66 -8.53 10.42
C THR A 116 -12.62 -7.34 10.41
N ARG A 117 -12.21 -6.21 9.84
CA ARG A 117 -13.03 -5.01 9.69
C ARG A 117 -14.25 -5.24 8.79
N ALA A 118 -14.05 -5.90 7.63
CA ALA A 118 -15.14 -6.24 6.73
C ALA A 118 -16.18 -7.14 7.43
N ARG A 119 -15.71 -8.18 8.14
CA ARG A 119 -16.61 -9.11 8.86
C ARG A 119 -17.36 -8.45 10.01
N THR A 120 -16.72 -7.56 10.76
CA THR A 120 -17.35 -6.86 11.89
C THR A 120 -18.33 -5.77 11.45
N THR A 121 -18.16 -5.22 10.25
CA THR A 121 -19.10 -4.23 9.68
C THR A 121 -20.39 -4.89 9.18
N THR A 122 -20.31 -6.11 8.65
CA THR A 122 -21.48 -6.85 8.14
C THR A 122 -22.20 -7.67 9.22
N ALA A 123 -21.61 -7.84 10.41
CA ALA A 123 -22.23 -8.57 11.50
C ALA A 123 -23.48 -7.83 12.02
N PRO A 124 -24.61 -8.52 12.25
CA PRO A 124 -25.80 -7.89 12.82
C PRO A 124 -25.46 -7.30 14.18
N THR A 125 -25.67 -5.99 14.33
CA THR A 125 -25.25 -5.24 15.52
C THR A 125 -26.13 -5.63 16.70
N THR A 126 -25.63 -6.48 17.59
CA THR A 126 -26.35 -6.82 18.82
C THR A 126 -26.33 -5.62 19.76
N SER A 127 -27.44 -4.90 19.83
CA SER A 127 -27.91 -4.04 20.92
C SER A 127 -27.08 -2.83 21.39
N SER A 128 -25.84 -2.61 20.95
CA SER A 128 -25.04 -1.46 21.40
C SER A 128 -24.52 -0.64 20.22
N ALA A 129 -24.82 0.67 20.22
CA ALA A 129 -24.40 1.65 19.22
C ALA A 129 -22.89 1.98 19.39
N LEU A 130 -22.03 1.00 19.11
CA LEU A 130 -20.59 1.15 19.15
C LEU A 130 -20.07 1.65 17.80
N VAL A 131 -19.11 2.58 17.83
CA VAL A 131 -18.37 2.99 16.64
C VAL A 131 -17.55 1.80 16.14
N PRO A 132 -17.46 1.54 14.82
CA PRO A 132 -16.64 0.47 14.26
C PRO A 132 -15.19 0.56 14.76
N ALA A 133 -14.62 -0.58 15.13
CA ALA A 133 -13.26 -0.65 15.65
C ALA A 133 -12.25 -0.05 14.66
N SER A 134 -11.39 0.85 15.15
CA SER A 134 -10.28 1.40 14.36
C SER A 134 -9.24 0.31 14.06
N GLY A 135 -8.46 0.48 12.98
CA GLY A 135 -7.39 -0.47 12.64
C GLY A 135 -6.39 -0.69 13.79
N ARG A 136 -6.08 0.36 14.56
CA ARG A 136 -5.23 0.26 15.76
C ARG A 136 -5.87 -0.54 16.89
N ALA A 137 -7.18 -0.42 17.08
CA ALA A 137 -7.90 -1.23 18.07
C ALA A 137 -7.90 -2.72 17.67
N LEU A 138 -8.19 -3.01 16.41
CA LEU A 138 -8.12 -4.38 15.87
C LEU A 138 -6.70 -4.97 15.97
N LEU A 139 -5.66 -4.18 15.68
CA LEU A 139 -4.27 -4.62 15.84
C LEU A 139 -3.91 -4.92 17.30
N ARG A 140 -4.40 -4.11 18.25
CA ARG A 140 -4.20 -4.38 19.68
C ARG A 140 -4.86 -5.69 20.08
N LEU A 141 -6.10 -5.93 19.63
CA LEU A 141 -6.78 -7.20 19.89
C LEU A 141 -5.98 -8.37 19.32
N LEU A 142 -5.58 -8.30 18.05
CA LEU A 142 -4.75 -9.33 17.40
C LEU A 142 -3.47 -9.63 18.20
N ARG A 143 -2.78 -8.59 18.69
CA ARG A 143 -1.55 -8.73 19.49
C ARG A 143 -1.76 -9.41 20.83
N ILE A 144 -2.94 -9.25 21.44
CA ILE A 144 -3.24 -9.80 22.77
C ILE A 144 -3.84 -11.20 22.66
N THR A 145 -4.61 -11.49 21.60
CA THR A 145 -5.37 -12.74 21.49
C THR A 145 -4.71 -13.80 20.62
N ALA A 146 -3.91 -13.41 19.62
CA ALA A 146 -3.41 -14.34 18.60
C ALA A 146 -1.87 -14.44 18.55
N LEU A 147 -1.15 -13.42 19.02
CA LEU A 147 0.31 -13.41 18.98
C LEU A 147 0.91 -13.80 20.33
N PRO A 148 2.04 -14.54 20.34
CA PRO A 148 2.78 -14.80 21.56
C PRO A 148 3.17 -13.51 22.25
N GLN A 149 3.15 -13.49 23.58
CA GLN A 149 3.61 -12.34 24.33
C GLN A 149 5.09 -12.07 24.04
N PRO A 150 5.49 -10.80 23.83
CA PRO A 150 6.88 -10.46 23.64
C PRO A 150 7.70 -10.93 24.84
N ARG A 151 8.82 -11.61 24.59
CA ARG A 151 9.78 -11.96 25.62
C ARG A 151 10.34 -10.68 26.25
N ARG A 152 10.23 -10.54 27.58
CA ARG A 152 10.59 -9.32 28.33
C ARG A 152 11.34 -9.61 29.64
N ASP A 153 12.00 -10.76 29.75
CA ASP A 153 12.90 -11.02 30.87
C ASP A 153 14.11 -10.08 30.84
N ARG A 154 14.70 -9.88 32.03
CA ARG A 154 15.82 -8.96 32.24
C ARG A 154 16.99 -9.27 31.31
N ASP A 155 17.32 -10.54 31.13
CA ASP A 155 18.45 -10.97 30.29
C ASP A 155 18.19 -10.64 28.82
N HIS A 156 16.98 -10.92 28.32
CA HIS A 156 16.58 -10.53 26.97
C HIS A 156 16.65 -9.01 26.75
N LEU A 157 16.17 -8.21 27.72
CA LEU A 157 16.21 -6.75 27.62
C LEU A 157 17.64 -6.20 27.60
N LEU A 158 18.53 -6.74 28.44
CA LEU A 158 19.95 -6.35 28.48
C LEU A 158 20.66 -6.76 27.20
N LEU A 159 20.44 -7.98 26.72
CA LEU A 159 20.98 -8.47 25.45
C LEU A 159 20.56 -7.58 24.28
N TRP A 160 19.25 -7.27 24.19
CA TRP A 160 18.71 -6.43 23.12
C TRP A 160 19.22 -4.99 23.20
N SER A 161 19.42 -4.45 24.40
CA SER A 161 20.03 -3.14 24.61
C SER A 161 21.47 -3.09 24.10
N THR A 162 22.28 -4.10 24.43
CA THR A 162 23.67 -4.21 23.96
C THR A 162 23.73 -4.38 22.45
N TRP A 163 22.93 -5.30 21.89
CA TRP A 163 22.84 -5.53 20.45
C TRP A 163 22.46 -4.25 19.68
N ARG A 164 21.45 -3.51 20.16
CA ARG A 164 20.98 -2.28 19.51
C ARG A 164 22.05 -1.18 19.53
N ARG A 165 22.71 -0.97 20.68
CA ARG A 165 23.78 0.02 20.79
C ARG A 165 24.96 -0.30 19.89
N HIS A 166 25.35 -1.58 19.80
CA HIS A 166 26.37 -2.02 18.87
C HIS A 166 25.96 -1.73 17.42
N HIS A 167 24.73 -2.07 17.02
CA HIS A 167 24.23 -1.75 15.67
C HIS A 167 24.18 -0.25 15.37
N GLN A 168 23.75 0.57 16.33
CA GLN A 168 23.76 2.03 16.20
C GLN A 168 25.18 2.58 16.01
N HIS A 169 26.15 2.06 16.75
CA HIS A 169 27.55 2.41 16.58
C HIS A 169 28.06 2.04 15.18
N GLN A 170 27.80 0.82 14.71
CA GLN A 170 28.18 0.36 13.37
C GLN A 170 27.54 1.21 12.26
N ALA A 171 26.27 1.58 12.40
CA ALA A 171 25.59 2.46 11.45
C ALA A 171 26.21 3.87 11.43
N ALA A 172 26.56 4.42 12.60
CA ALA A 172 27.23 5.72 12.70
C ALA A 172 28.62 5.70 12.05
N GLU A 173 29.39 4.62 12.24
CA GLU A 173 30.69 4.41 11.58
C GLU A 173 30.56 4.27 10.06
N ALA A 174 29.55 3.53 9.57
CA ALA A 174 29.28 3.43 8.13
C ALA A 174 28.90 4.79 7.53
N HIS A 175 28.09 5.58 8.23
CA HIS A 175 27.70 6.91 7.79
C HIS A 175 28.89 7.88 7.75
N ARG A 176 29.77 7.87 8.78
CA ARG A 176 31.02 8.64 8.77
C ARG A 176 31.88 8.30 7.55
N ARG A 177 32.15 7.01 7.32
CA ARG A 177 32.93 6.54 6.17
C ARG A 177 32.34 6.98 4.84
N TRP A 178 31.01 6.92 4.70
CA TRP A 178 30.35 7.42 3.49
C TRP A 178 30.60 8.91 3.27
N ASN A 179 30.43 9.72 4.32
CA ASN A 179 30.66 11.17 4.25
C ASN A 179 32.12 11.48 3.86
N ASP A 180 33.09 10.76 4.43
CA ASP A 180 34.51 10.92 4.11
C ASP A 180 34.80 10.61 2.63
N ILE A 181 34.21 9.52 2.10
CA ILE A 181 34.34 9.16 0.67
C ILE A 181 33.75 10.25 -0.21
N THR A 182 32.55 10.74 0.11
CA THR A 182 31.92 11.80 -0.69
C THR A 182 32.68 13.11 -0.63
N ALA A 183 33.23 13.47 0.54
CA ALA A 183 34.05 14.67 0.71
C ALA A 183 35.36 14.60 -0.08
N ALA A 184 36.00 13.43 -0.16
CA ALA A 184 37.22 13.22 -0.94
C ALA A 184 37.01 13.21 -2.46
N THR A 185 35.75 13.06 -2.91
CA THR A 185 35.38 13.03 -4.34
C THR A 185 34.98 14.43 -4.86
N THR A 186 34.89 15.42 -3.97
CA THR A 186 34.49 16.81 -4.30
C THR A 186 35.70 17.73 -4.30
#